data_AF-S9TAR2-F1
#
_entry.id   AF-S9TAR2-F1
#
_cell.length_a   1.000
_cell.length_b   1.000
_cell.length_c   1.000
_cell.angle_alpha   90.00
_cell.angle_beta   90.00
_cell.angle_gamma   90.00
#
_symmetry.space_group_name_H-M   'P 1'
#
loop_
_entity.id
_entity.type
_entity.pdbx_description
1 polymer ?
#
loop_
_entity_poly.entity_id
_entity_poly.type
_entity_poly.pdbx_seq_one_letter_code
_entity_poly.pdbx_strand_id
1 'polypeptide(L)'
;MALAHTPGPDADPSLPVDVYLAVPEVFNSLMPALVHQVHNTSYLTDEVHDYSFRARQAVLPTLRAFFACLNANKLQSKTQAELIRDLRHPQSEVRRMTVLCLDGFYADGGEELAARLMAEMLPSVVELTEDRDEAVVEAARDFCTNLSHMTGQDVLYAMAS
;
A
#
# COMPACT_ATOMS: atom_id res chain seq x y z
N MET A 1 -6.12 -12.35 24.28
CA MET A 1 -7.25 -11.51 23.84
C MET A 1 -6.83 -10.05 23.97
N ALA A 2 -6.41 -9.41 22.88
CA ALA A 2 -6.11 -7.99 22.90
C ALA A 2 -7.44 -7.24 22.81
N LEU A 3 -7.82 -6.59 23.91
CA LEU A 3 -8.99 -5.72 23.95
C LEU A 3 -8.69 -4.52 23.05
N ALA A 4 -9.59 -4.23 22.10
CA ALA A 4 -9.57 -2.99 21.36
C ALA A 4 -9.56 -1.84 22.38
N HIS A 5 -8.46 -1.10 22.45
CA HIS A 5 -8.39 0.11 23.27
C HIS A 5 -9.23 1.18 22.60
N THR A 6 -10.52 1.21 22.94
CA THR A 6 -11.33 2.41 22.77
C THR A 6 -10.65 3.53 23.56
N PRO A 7 -10.36 4.70 22.96
CA PRO A 7 -9.72 5.79 23.67
C PRO A 7 -10.53 6.13 24.93
N GLY A 8 -9.84 6.26 26.06
CA GLY A 8 -10.47 6.63 27.33
C GLY A 8 -11.04 8.05 27.30
N PRO A 9 -11.83 8.45 28.31
CA PRO A 9 -12.46 9.78 28.38
C PRO A 9 -11.47 10.96 28.42
N ASP A 10 -10.17 10.69 28.57
CA ASP A 10 -9.08 11.66 28.52
C ASP A 10 -8.42 11.79 27.13
N ALA A 11 -8.93 11.08 26.12
CA ALA A 11 -8.49 11.25 24.74
C ALA A 11 -8.87 12.66 24.28
N ASP A 12 -7.88 13.55 24.15
CA ASP A 12 -8.08 14.92 23.72
C ASP A 12 -8.70 14.94 22.31
N PRO A 13 -9.99 15.26 22.16
CA PRO A 13 -10.67 15.25 20.86
C PRO A 13 -10.22 16.43 19.97
N SER A 14 -9.32 17.29 20.47
CA SER A 14 -8.78 18.43 19.72
C SER A 14 -7.57 18.08 18.86
N LEU A 15 -6.98 16.88 18.99
CA LEU A 15 -5.90 16.44 18.11
C LEU A 15 -6.47 16.08 16.73
N PRO A 16 -6.07 16.77 15.66
CA PRO A 16 -6.42 16.37 14.31
C PRO A 16 -6.00 14.90 14.08
N VAL A 17 -6.85 14.10 13.44
CA VAL A 17 -6.63 12.64 13.28
C VAL A 17 -5.30 12.31 12.60
N ASP A 18 -4.85 13.18 11.70
CA ASP A 18 -3.54 13.18 11.05
C ASP A 18 -2.37 13.31 12.03
N VAL A 19 -2.56 14.03 13.15
CA VAL A 19 -1.56 14.14 14.23
C VAL A 19 -1.58 12.90 15.13
N TYR A 20 -2.75 12.29 15.35
CA TYR A 20 -2.86 11.10 16.22
C TYR A 20 -2.24 9.84 15.59
N LEU A 21 -2.49 9.60 14.30
CA LEU A 21 -1.94 8.42 13.60
C LEU A 21 -0.41 8.47 13.47
N ALA A 22 0.18 9.67 13.54
CA ALA A 22 1.62 9.87 13.51
C ALA A 22 2.30 9.64 14.88
N VAL A 23 1.55 9.50 15.97
CA VAL A 23 2.09 9.18 17.30
C VAL A 23 2.83 7.84 17.22
N PRO A 24 4.11 7.76 17.63
CA PRO A 24 4.95 6.58 17.40
C PRO A 24 4.33 5.26 17.88
N GLU A 25 3.71 5.26 19.06
CA GLU A 25 3.08 4.07 19.65
C GLU A 25 1.87 3.62 18.83
N VAL A 26 1.05 4.58 18.38
CA VAL A 26 -0.13 4.34 17.54
C VAL A 26 0.31 3.82 16.17
N PHE A 27 1.24 4.53 15.51
CA PHE A 27 1.77 4.15 14.21
C PHE A 27 2.38 2.74 14.22
N ASN A 28 3.27 2.47 15.17
CA ASN A 28 3.98 1.18 15.25
C ASN A 28 3.03 0.02 15.56
N SER A 29 1.89 0.29 16.22
CA SER A 29 0.88 -0.73 16.51
C SER A 29 -0.07 -0.95 15.32
N LEU A 30 -0.48 0.13 14.67
CA LEU A 30 -1.53 0.10 13.64
C LEU A 30 -0.98 -0.22 12.26
N MET A 31 0.14 0.39 11.85
CA MET A 31 0.68 0.25 10.49
C MET A 31 0.91 -1.21 10.10
N PRO A 32 1.62 -2.05 10.89
CA PRO A 32 1.85 -3.44 10.49
C PRO A 32 0.55 -4.23 10.40
N ALA A 33 -0.39 -4.00 11.33
CA ALA A 33 -1.67 -4.68 11.36
C ALA A 33 -2.56 -4.34 10.16
N LEU A 34 -2.50 -3.09 9.69
CA LEU A 34 -3.19 -2.65 8.48
C LEU A 34 -2.56 -3.25 7.22
N VAL A 35 -1.24 -3.20 7.09
CA VAL A 35 -0.53 -3.76 5.93
C VAL A 35 -0.76 -5.27 5.84
N HIS A 36 -0.69 -5.99 6.96
CA HIS A 36 -0.99 -7.42 7.02
C HIS A 36 -2.43 -7.78 6.63
N GLN A 37 -3.37 -6.83 6.55
CA GLN A 37 -4.69 -7.13 5.97
C GLN A 37 -4.57 -7.52 4.49
N VAL A 38 -3.51 -7.13 3.79
CA VAL A 38 -3.25 -7.60 2.42
C VAL A 38 -2.92 -9.10 2.38
N HIS A 39 -2.39 -9.67 3.47
CA HIS A 39 -2.05 -11.11 3.58
C HIS A 39 -3.22 -11.99 3.94
N ASN A 40 -4.21 -11.44 4.66
CA ASN A 40 -5.42 -12.17 5.05
C ASN A 40 -6.27 -12.60 3.84
N THR A 41 -5.86 -12.22 2.62
CA THR A 41 -6.46 -12.55 1.32
C THR A 41 -6.60 -14.02 1.02
N SER A 42 -5.72 -14.85 1.54
CA SER A 42 -5.69 -16.27 1.20
C SER A 42 -6.33 -17.19 2.23
N TYR A 43 -6.67 -16.68 3.41
CA TYR A 43 -7.17 -17.51 4.53
C TYR A 43 -8.66 -17.35 4.83
N LEU A 44 -9.33 -16.40 4.19
CA LEU A 44 -10.72 -16.01 4.50
C LEU A 44 -11.66 -16.07 3.29
N THR A 45 -11.42 -16.97 2.34
CA THR A 45 -12.38 -17.27 1.26
C THR A 45 -13.67 -17.83 1.87
N ASP A 46 -14.69 -16.99 1.90
CA ASP A 46 -16.07 -17.34 2.24
C ASP A 46 -16.79 -17.54 0.90
N GLU A 47 -17.51 -18.65 0.75
CA GLU A 47 -18.20 -19.07 -0.47
C GLU A 47 -19.22 -18.04 -1.00
N VAL A 48 -19.54 -16.99 -0.21
CA VAL A 48 -20.54 -15.96 -0.52
C VAL A 48 -19.94 -14.65 -1.05
N HIS A 49 -18.74 -14.25 -0.60
CA HIS A 49 -18.05 -13.05 -1.08
C HIS A 49 -16.57 -13.34 -1.30
N ASP A 50 -16.12 -13.26 -2.55
CA ASP A 50 -14.70 -13.34 -2.89
C ASP A 50 -13.92 -12.33 -2.05
N TYR A 51 -12.91 -12.80 -1.33
CA TYR A 51 -12.08 -11.94 -0.51
C TYR A 51 -11.49 -10.80 -1.36
N SER A 52 -11.11 -11.09 -2.60
CA SER A 52 -10.54 -10.12 -3.54
C SER A 52 -11.47 -8.90 -3.72
N PHE A 53 -12.78 -9.13 -3.70
CA PHE A 53 -13.78 -8.06 -3.70
C PHE A 53 -13.73 -7.24 -2.40
N ARG A 54 -13.71 -7.89 -1.23
CA ARG A 54 -13.63 -7.20 0.07
C ARG A 54 -12.34 -6.40 0.24
N ALA A 55 -11.21 -6.93 -0.23
CA ALA A 55 -9.92 -6.25 -0.21
C ALA A 55 -9.97 -4.94 -1.00
N ARG A 56 -10.50 -5.00 -2.23
CA ARG A 56 -10.66 -3.83 -3.09
C ARG A 56 -11.63 -2.79 -2.53
N GLN A 57 -12.70 -3.25 -1.88
CA GLN A 57 -13.75 -2.36 -1.36
C GLN A 57 -13.41 -1.73 0.00
N ALA A 58 -12.60 -2.41 0.83
CA ALA A 58 -12.37 -1.97 2.21
C ALA A 58 -10.89 -1.84 2.57
N VAL A 59 -10.05 -2.83 2.23
CA VAL A 59 -8.64 -2.85 2.64
C VAL A 59 -7.83 -1.80 1.89
N LEU A 60 -7.86 -1.81 0.55
CA LEU A 60 -7.10 -0.86 -0.26
C LEU A 60 -7.49 0.60 0.04
N PRO A 61 -8.79 0.97 0.11
CA PRO A 61 -9.18 2.34 0.47
C PRO A 61 -8.73 2.73 1.88
N THR A 62 -8.76 1.80 2.85
CA THR A 62 -8.29 2.07 4.21
C THR A 62 -6.80 2.34 4.25
N LEU A 63 -6.00 1.53 3.54
CA LEU A 63 -4.55 1.73 3.45
C LEU A 63 -4.20 3.04 2.76
N ARG A 64 -4.92 3.40 1.70
CA ARG A 64 -4.76 4.68 0.98
C ARG A 64 -5.05 5.87 1.90
N ALA A 65 -6.19 5.84 2.59
CA ALA A 65 -6.57 6.88 3.55
C ALA A 65 -5.55 6.99 4.69
N PHE A 66 -5.12 5.85 5.26
CA PHE A 66 -4.09 5.82 6.30
C PHE A 66 -2.80 6.46 5.81
N PHE A 67 -2.30 6.04 4.63
CA PHE A 67 -1.05 6.55 4.06
C PHE A 67 -1.11 8.07 3.78
N ALA A 68 -2.24 8.56 3.28
CA ALA A 68 -2.48 9.99 3.06
C ALA A 68 -2.48 10.78 4.39
N CYS A 69 -3.06 10.23 5.46
CA CYS A 69 -3.08 10.87 6.78
C CYS A 69 -1.69 11.01 7.43
N LEU A 70 -0.70 10.20 7.03
CA LEU A 70 0.59 10.19 7.71
C LEU A 70 1.36 11.51 7.57
N ASN A 71 1.11 12.28 6.49
CA ASN A 71 1.63 13.63 6.16
C ASN A 71 3.13 13.91 6.43
N ALA A 72 3.89 12.88 6.82
CA ALA A 72 5.24 12.92 7.30
C ALA A 72 6.06 11.93 6.48
N ASN A 73 7.05 12.48 5.80
CA ASN A 73 7.90 11.79 4.83
C ASN A 73 8.45 10.44 5.32
N LYS A 74 8.84 10.38 6.59
CA LYS A 74 9.42 9.19 7.22
C LYS A 74 8.40 8.08 7.48
N LEU A 75 7.15 8.43 7.84
CA LEU A 75 6.12 7.44 8.13
C LEU A 75 5.57 6.84 6.84
N GLN A 76 5.38 7.66 5.81
CA GLN A 76 5.03 7.19 4.47
C GLN A 76 6.09 6.23 3.91
N SER A 77 7.38 6.59 3.97
CA SER A 77 8.47 5.68 3.56
C SER A 77 8.45 4.36 4.34
N LYS A 78 8.23 4.39 5.66
CA LYS A 78 8.10 3.16 6.47
C LYS A 78 6.93 2.28 6.04
N THR A 79 5.75 2.86 5.85
CA THR A 79 4.55 2.11 5.41
C THR A 79 4.76 1.50 4.03
N GLN A 80 5.34 2.28 3.10
CA GLN A 80 5.69 1.80 1.77
C GLN A 80 6.72 0.66 1.83
N ALA A 81 7.76 0.80 2.64
CA ALA A 81 8.78 -0.23 2.80
C ALA A 81 8.21 -1.55 3.37
N GLU A 82 7.17 -1.48 4.19
CA GLU A 82 6.43 -2.67 4.64
C GLU A 82 5.72 -3.35 3.46
N LEU A 83 4.95 -2.58 2.67
CA LEU A 83 4.24 -3.09 1.49
C LEU A 83 5.18 -3.63 0.41
N ILE A 84 6.34 -3.00 0.17
CA ILE A 84 7.30 -3.47 -0.85
C ILE A 84 7.75 -4.91 -0.55
N ARG A 85 7.81 -5.34 0.72
CA ARG A 85 8.17 -6.72 1.06
C ARG A 85 7.15 -7.72 0.53
N ASP A 86 5.89 -7.31 0.43
CA ASP A 86 4.78 -8.15 -0.02
C ASP A 86 4.78 -8.37 -1.54
N LEU A 87 5.53 -7.56 -2.29
CA LEU A 87 5.78 -7.79 -3.72
C LEU A 87 6.54 -9.10 -3.96
N ARG A 88 7.21 -9.67 -2.95
CA ARG A 88 7.89 -10.98 -3.04
C ARG A 88 7.11 -12.12 -2.40
N HIS A 89 5.85 -11.89 -2.03
CA HIS A 89 5.03 -12.89 -1.37
C HIS A 89 4.78 -14.11 -2.28
N PRO A 90 4.77 -15.37 -1.77
CA PRO A 90 4.60 -16.57 -2.61
C PRO A 90 3.26 -16.62 -3.34
N GLN A 91 2.20 -16.07 -2.77
CA GLN A 91 0.87 -16.02 -3.38
C GLN A 91 0.73 -14.82 -4.32
N SER A 92 0.31 -15.07 -5.56
CA SER A 92 0.15 -14.04 -6.59
C SER A 92 -0.88 -12.98 -6.23
N GLU A 93 -2.00 -13.36 -5.61
CA GLU A 93 -3.04 -12.39 -5.25
C GLU A 93 -2.55 -11.36 -4.21
N VAL A 94 -1.68 -11.76 -3.28
CA VAL A 94 -1.04 -10.81 -2.34
C VAL A 94 -0.15 -9.83 -3.09
N ARG A 95 0.69 -10.33 -4.03
CA ARG A 95 1.54 -9.47 -4.86
C ARG A 95 0.70 -8.48 -5.67
N ARG A 96 -0.36 -8.97 -6.31
CA ARG A 96 -1.30 -8.16 -7.10
C ARG A 96 -1.99 -7.09 -6.26
N MET A 97 -2.55 -7.44 -5.11
CA MET A 97 -3.19 -6.47 -4.20
C MET A 97 -2.20 -5.43 -3.69
N THR A 98 -0.96 -5.83 -3.44
CA THR A 98 0.12 -4.91 -3.06
C THR A 98 0.40 -3.90 -4.17
N VAL A 99 0.53 -4.35 -5.43
CA VAL A 99 0.72 -3.44 -6.58
C VAL A 99 -0.44 -2.46 -6.70
N LEU A 100 -1.69 -2.93 -6.59
CA LEU A 100 -2.87 -2.06 -6.64
C LEU A 100 -2.92 -1.06 -5.46
N CYS A 101 -2.43 -1.45 -4.29
CA CYS A 101 -2.32 -0.55 -3.14
C CYS A 101 -1.31 0.57 -3.42
N LEU A 102 -0.14 0.20 -3.96
CA LEU A 102 0.91 1.15 -4.32
C LEU A 102 0.41 2.10 -5.42
N ASP A 103 -0.26 1.59 -6.47
CA ASP A 103 -0.86 2.40 -7.53
C ASP A 103 -1.80 3.47 -6.94
N GLY A 104 -2.65 3.05 -6.00
CA GLY A 104 -3.52 3.96 -5.26
C GLY A 104 -2.78 5.03 -4.47
N PHE A 105 -1.66 4.70 -3.82
CA PHE A 105 -0.84 5.69 -3.10
C PHE A 105 -0.29 6.76 -4.05
N TYR A 106 0.23 6.37 -5.20
CA TYR A 106 0.77 7.31 -6.19
C TYR A 106 -0.33 8.09 -6.90
N ALA A 107 -1.49 7.49 -7.16
CA ALA A 107 -2.65 8.21 -7.68
C ALA A 107 -3.11 9.31 -6.73
N ASP A 108 -3.08 9.07 -5.41
CA ASP A 108 -3.48 10.04 -4.39
C ASP A 108 -2.38 11.09 -4.11
N GLY A 109 -1.11 10.68 -4.11
CA GLY A 109 0.03 11.54 -3.80
C GLY A 109 0.63 12.30 -4.98
N GLY A 110 0.34 11.87 -6.21
CA GLY A 110 0.77 12.50 -7.45
C GLY A 110 2.29 12.57 -7.63
N GLU A 111 2.72 13.54 -8.46
CA GLU A 111 4.12 13.75 -8.85
C GLU A 111 5.04 14.01 -7.64
N GLU A 112 4.54 14.71 -6.60
CA GLU A 112 5.32 14.98 -5.38
C GLU A 112 5.70 13.68 -4.67
N LEU A 113 4.74 12.75 -4.51
CA LEU A 113 5.03 11.46 -3.91
C LEU A 113 5.96 10.63 -4.80
N ALA A 114 5.71 10.62 -6.12
CA ALA A 114 6.53 9.93 -7.10
C ALA A 114 8.00 10.36 -7.02
N ALA A 115 8.27 11.67 -7.10
CA ALA A 115 9.61 12.24 -7.01
C ALA A 115 10.36 11.84 -5.73
N ARG A 116 9.62 11.54 -4.65
CA ARG A 116 10.17 11.32 -3.32
C ARG A 116 10.40 9.85 -3.00
N LEU A 117 9.50 8.96 -3.42
CA LEU A 117 9.47 7.57 -2.96
C LEU A 117 9.49 6.52 -4.08
N MET A 118 9.30 6.90 -5.36
CA MET A 118 9.16 5.91 -6.44
C MET A 118 10.40 5.03 -6.60
N ALA A 119 11.59 5.60 -6.40
CA ALA A 119 12.86 4.91 -6.58
C ALA A 119 13.02 3.68 -5.66
N GLU A 120 12.35 3.68 -4.50
CA GLU A 120 12.46 2.60 -3.52
C GLU A 120 11.68 1.34 -3.94
N MET A 121 10.51 1.47 -4.59
CA MET A 121 9.77 0.29 -5.07
C MET A 121 10.04 -0.09 -6.51
N LEU A 122 10.49 0.87 -7.33
CA LEU A 122 10.43 0.71 -8.77
C LEU A 122 11.11 -0.59 -9.26
N PRO A 123 12.30 -0.97 -8.75
CA PRO A 123 12.92 -2.23 -9.12
C PRO A 123 12.03 -3.45 -8.82
N SER A 124 11.37 -3.47 -7.67
CA SER A 124 10.50 -4.59 -7.26
C SER A 124 9.22 -4.67 -8.08
N VAL A 125 8.65 -3.55 -8.51
CA VAL A 125 7.45 -3.57 -9.38
C VAL A 125 7.83 -3.95 -10.82
N VAL A 126 8.97 -3.50 -11.32
CA VAL A 126 9.47 -3.88 -12.65
C VAL A 126 9.75 -5.39 -12.70
N GLU A 127 10.35 -5.97 -11.67
CA GLU A 127 10.52 -7.44 -11.55
C GLU A 127 9.18 -8.19 -11.71
N LEU A 128 8.06 -7.63 -11.24
CA LEU A 128 6.73 -8.24 -11.37
C LEU A 128 6.13 -8.17 -12.78
N THR A 129 6.69 -7.39 -13.69
CA THR A 129 6.28 -7.40 -15.10
C THR A 129 6.66 -8.71 -15.82
N GLU A 130 7.48 -9.53 -15.16
CA GLU A 130 7.91 -10.87 -15.57
C GLU A 130 7.36 -11.97 -14.63
N ASP A 131 6.36 -11.66 -13.81
CA ASP A 131 5.72 -12.63 -12.91
C ASP A 131 5.10 -13.82 -13.68
N ARG A 132 4.96 -14.96 -12.99
CA ARG A 132 4.35 -16.17 -13.55
C ARG A 132 2.82 -16.04 -13.69
N ASP A 133 2.21 -15.18 -12.89
CA ASP A 133 0.78 -14.91 -12.89
C ASP A 133 0.47 -13.69 -13.77
N GLU A 134 -0.32 -13.89 -14.81
CA GLU A 134 -0.65 -12.86 -15.80
C GLU A 134 -1.37 -11.66 -15.18
N ALA A 135 -2.20 -11.88 -14.15
CA ALA A 135 -2.93 -10.80 -13.48
C ALA A 135 -2.02 -9.92 -12.61
N VAL A 136 -0.88 -10.48 -12.15
CA VAL A 136 0.19 -9.70 -11.49
C VAL A 136 0.96 -8.88 -12.52
N VAL A 137 1.31 -9.50 -13.65
CA VAL A 137 2.02 -8.83 -14.77
C VAL A 137 1.22 -7.65 -15.29
N GLU A 138 -0.09 -7.83 -15.53
CA GLU A 138 -1.00 -6.77 -15.97
C GLU A 138 -1.01 -5.61 -14.97
N ALA A 139 -1.22 -5.90 -13.68
CA ALA A 139 -1.22 -4.86 -12.64
C ALA A 139 0.12 -4.12 -12.54
N ALA A 140 1.26 -4.82 -12.68
CA ALA A 140 2.58 -4.21 -12.64
C ALA A 140 2.84 -3.31 -13.86
N ARG A 141 2.40 -3.71 -15.05
CA ARG A 141 2.51 -2.91 -16.28
C ARG A 141 1.62 -1.68 -16.23
N ASP A 142 0.39 -1.82 -15.74
CA ASP A 142 -0.53 -0.70 -15.54
C ASP A 142 0.06 0.31 -14.55
N PHE A 143 0.58 -0.16 -13.41
CA PHE A 143 1.29 0.69 -12.45
C PHE A 143 2.44 1.47 -13.11
N CYS A 144 3.33 0.79 -13.86
CA CYS A 144 4.46 1.44 -14.49
C CYS A 144 4.01 2.45 -15.57
N THR A 145 2.93 2.15 -16.28
CA THR A 145 2.33 3.06 -17.28
C THR A 145 1.76 4.29 -16.60
N ASN A 146 0.98 4.12 -15.52
CA ASN A 146 0.43 5.21 -14.72
C ASN A 146 1.55 6.10 -14.16
N LEU A 147 2.61 5.50 -13.62
CA LEU A 147 3.75 6.23 -13.09
C LEU A 147 4.52 6.99 -14.19
N SER A 148 4.65 6.41 -15.38
CA SER A 148 5.25 7.09 -16.53
C SER A 148 4.44 8.30 -16.98
N HIS A 149 3.12 8.15 -17.04
CA HIS A 149 2.22 9.28 -17.33
C HIS A 149 2.30 10.38 -16.27
N MET A 150 2.43 9.99 -15.00
CA MET A 150 2.50 10.92 -13.87
C MET A 150 3.81 11.70 -13.81
N THR A 151 4.94 11.06 -14.15
CA THR A 151 6.28 11.65 -14.02
C THR A 151 6.81 12.23 -15.33
N GLY A 152 6.18 11.91 -16.47
CA GLY A 152 6.68 12.24 -17.80
C GLY A 152 7.97 11.50 -18.19
N GLN A 153 8.40 10.52 -17.38
CA GLN A 153 9.57 9.68 -17.62
C GLN A 153 9.10 8.29 -18.10
N ASP A 154 9.79 7.71 -19.08
CA ASP A 154 9.51 6.32 -19.46
C ASP A 154 10.13 5.37 -18.42
N VAL A 155 9.30 4.96 -17.47
CA VAL A 155 9.71 4.16 -16.31
C VAL A 155 10.20 2.76 -16.72
N LEU A 156 9.57 2.15 -17.72
CA LEU A 156 9.94 0.82 -18.20
C LEU A 156 11.24 0.87 -19.02
N TYR A 157 11.43 1.92 -19.81
CA TYR A 157 12.64 2.10 -20.60
C TYR A 157 13.85 2.50 -19.74
N ALA A 158 13.64 3.35 -18.73
CA ALA A 158 14.72 3.85 -17.85
C ALA A 158 15.40 2.76 -17.00
N MET A 159 14.76 1.61 -16.82
CA MET A 159 15.30 0.48 -16.03
C MET A 159 15.92 -0.63 -16.90
N ALA A 160 15.67 -0.61 -18.21
CA ALA A 160 16.28 -1.55 -19.18
C ALA A 160 17.67 -1.09 -19.66
N SER A 161 18.07 0.14 -19.32
CA SER A 161 19.37 0.76 -19.66
C SER A 161 20.35 0.74 -18.49
#